data_AF-A0A954ICP1-F1
#
_entry.id   AF-A0A954ICP1-F1
#
_cell.length_a   1.000
_cell.length_b   1.000
_cell.length_c   1.000
_cell.angle_alpha   90.00
_cell.angle_beta   90.00
_cell.angle_gamma   90.00
#
_symmetry.space_group_name_H-M   'P 1'
#
loop_
_entity.id
_entity.type
_entity.pdbx_description
1 polymer ?
#
loop_
_entity_poly.entity_id
_entity_poly.type
_entity_poly.pdbx_seq_one_letter_code
_entity_poly.pdbx_strand_id
1 'polypeptide(L)'
;MQAPQNIRVHRDDRILELVWSDDDVSRLPFQRVRQDCRCAMCVDEFTGKRLLDPASIPESLGLDEISISGNYALRIRWSDSHDSGLFTWDHLRDLSGRL
;
A
#
# COMPACT_ATOMS: atom_id res chain seq x y z
N MET A 1 -6.08 -7.31 -13.06
CA MET A 1 -5.48 -5.96 -13.16
C MET A 1 -6.45 -4.95 -13.77
N GLN A 2 -7.34 -4.44 -12.95
CA GLN A 2 -8.12 -3.24 -13.26
C GLN A 2 -7.49 -2.09 -12.45
N ALA A 3 -6.96 -1.08 -13.13
CA ALA A 3 -6.44 0.10 -12.43
C ALA A 3 -7.61 0.92 -11.84
N PRO A 4 -7.42 1.59 -10.71
CA PRO A 4 -8.44 2.48 -10.18
C PRO A 4 -8.64 3.68 -11.12
N GLN A 5 -9.87 4.17 -11.23
CA GLN A 5 -10.22 5.40 -11.93
C GLN A 5 -9.81 6.64 -11.13
N ASN A 6 -9.82 6.54 -9.79
CA ASN A 6 -9.37 7.62 -8.92
C ASN A 6 -8.55 7.08 -7.76
N ILE A 7 -7.51 7.83 -7.39
CA ILE A 7 -6.67 7.59 -6.22
C ILE A 7 -6.76 8.84 -5.34
N ARG A 8 -7.19 8.69 -4.08
CA ARG A 8 -7.27 9.80 -3.12
C ARG A 8 -6.50 9.44 -1.85
N VAL A 9 -5.80 10.44 -1.31
CA VAL A 9 -5.01 10.30 -0.08
C VAL A 9 -5.62 11.20 0.99
N HIS A 10 -6.29 10.60 1.96
CA HIS A 10 -6.83 11.29 3.13
C HIS A 10 -5.76 11.28 4.22
N ARG A 11 -4.93 12.32 4.24
CA ARG A 11 -3.73 12.39 5.10
C ARG A 11 -4.08 12.40 6.59
N ASP A 12 -5.07 13.19 6.99
CA ASP A 12 -5.48 13.32 8.38
C ASP A 12 -6.05 12.00 8.93
N ASP A 13 -6.88 11.33 8.11
CA ASP A 13 -7.49 10.03 8.44
C ASP A 13 -6.52 8.85 8.24
N ARG A 14 -5.37 9.08 7.61
CA ARG A 14 -4.39 8.05 7.19
C ARG A 14 -5.01 6.95 6.34
N ILE A 15 -5.85 7.33 5.37
CA ILE A 15 -6.55 6.43 4.44
C ILE A 15 -6.09 6.67 3.00
N LEU A 16 -5.71 5.59 2.32
CA LEU A 16 -5.60 5.51 0.87
C LEU A 16 -6.94 5.01 0.30
N GLU A 17 -7.63 5.85 -0.44
CA GLU A 17 -8.87 5.50 -1.12
C GLU A 17 -8.61 5.25 -2.61
N LEU A 18 -9.12 4.12 -3.10
CA LEU A 18 -9.05 3.72 -4.51
C LEU A 18 -10.47 3.50 -5.02
N VAL A 19 -10.88 4.24 -6.03
CA VAL A 19 -12.16 4.05 -6.73
C VAL A 19 -11.90 3.29 -8.00
N TRP A 20 -12.52 2.13 -8.14
CA TRP A 20 -12.32 1.21 -9.25
C TRP A 20 -13.34 1.45 -10.37
N SER A 21 -13.12 0.89 -11.56
CA SER A 21 -14.06 1.08 -12.68
C SER A 21 -15.32 0.22 -12.62
N ASP A 22 -15.41 -0.67 -11.65
CA ASP A 22 -16.64 -1.37 -11.27
C ASP A 22 -17.42 -0.64 -10.16
N ASP A 23 -17.12 0.64 -9.93
CA ASP A 23 -17.68 1.52 -8.89
C ASP A 23 -17.41 1.07 -7.44
N ASP A 24 -16.62 0.01 -7.24
CA ASP A 24 -16.18 -0.40 -5.92
C ASP A 24 -15.17 0.62 -5.35
N VAL A 25 -15.09 0.69 -4.01
CA VAL A 25 -14.23 1.63 -3.30
C VAL A 25 -13.43 0.91 -2.23
N SER A 26 -12.11 0.86 -2.39
CA SER A 26 -11.19 0.36 -1.36
C SER A 26 -10.71 1.53 -0.50
N ARG A 27 -11.04 1.51 0.80
CA ARG A 27 -10.47 2.44 1.80
C ARG A 27 -9.46 1.70 2.66
N LEU A 28 -8.18 1.92 2.39
CA LEU A 28 -7.07 1.19 2.99
C LEU A 28 -6.31 2.06 3.99
N PRO A 29 -6.23 1.69 5.28
CA PRO A 29 -5.38 2.39 6.24
C PRO A 29 -3.90 2.36 5.81
N PHE A 30 -3.18 3.47 5.96
CA PHE A 30 -1.76 3.56 5.62
C PHE A 30 -0.94 2.45 6.29
N GLN A 31 -1.20 2.22 7.58
CA GLN A 31 -0.55 1.15 8.33
C GLN A 31 -0.77 -0.22 7.70
N ARG A 32 -1.99 -0.53 7.25
CA ARG A 32 -2.32 -1.81 6.61
C ARG A 32 -1.59 -1.98 5.28
N VAL A 33 -1.53 -0.92 4.46
CA VAL A 33 -0.78 -0.94 3.20
C VAL A 33 0.71 -1.17 3.48
N ARG A 34 1.29 -0.42 4.42
CA ARG A 34 2.71 -0.52 4.81
C ARG A 34 3.10 -1.87 5.41
N GLN A 35 2.25 -2.43 6.27
CA GLN A 35 2.42 -3.76 6.88
C GLN A 35 2.46 -4.87 5.81
N ASP A 36 1.69 -4.71 4.74
CA ASP A 36 1.64 -5.67 3.66
C ASP A 36 2.61 -5.36 2.50
N CYS A 37 3.64 -4.55 2.76
CA CYS A 37 4.74 -4.34 1.82
C CYS A 37 5.43 -5.67 1.48
N ARG A 38 5.69 -5.90 0.19
CA ARG A 38 6.32 -7.12 -0.34
C ARG A 38 7.68 -6.88 -1.01
N CYS A 39 8.34 -5.76 -0.71
CA CYS A 39 9.70 -5.53 -1.20
C CYS A 39 10.72 -6.45 -0.48
N ALA A 40 11.92 -6.58 -1.03
CA ALA A 40 13.00 -7.40 -0.51
C ALA A 40 13.41 -7.07 0.95
N MET A 41 13.14 -5.84 1.42
CA MET A 41 13.40 -5.44 2.81
C MET A 41 12.30 -5.91 3.77
N CYS A 42 11.10 -6.21 3.28
CA CYS A 42 9.95 -6.60 4.08
C CYS A 42 9.62 -8.10 3.98
N VAL A 43 10.01 -8.73 2.87
CA VAL A 43 9.80 -10.14 2.59
C VAL A 43 11.07 -10.70 1.98
N ASP A 44 11.55 -11.81 2.52
CA ASP A 44 12.69 -12.53 1.95
C ASP A 44 12.29 -13.13 0.59
N GLU A 45 13.02 -12.77 -0.46
CA GLU A 45 12.64 -13.08 -1.86
C GLU A 45 12.68 -14.58 -2.17
N PHE A 46 13.49 -15.35 -1.44
CA PHE A 46 13.68 -16.79 -1.71
C PHE A 46 12.74 -17.65 -0.90
N THR A 47 12.46 -17.27 0.34
CA THR A 47 11.67 -18.05 1.29
C THR A 47 10.24 -17.55 1.44
N GLY A 48 9.97 -16.32 1.02
CA GLY A 48 8.68 -15.65 1.25
C GLY A 48 8.43 -15.28 2.71
N LYS A 49 9.43 -15.44 3.60
CA LYS A 49 9.30 -15.12 5.02
C LYS A 49 9.13 -13.62 5.21
N ARG A 50 8.16 -13.21 6.03
CA ARG A 50 8.01 -11.82 6.48
C ARG A 50 9.22 -11.43 7.33
N LEU A 51 9.95 -10.41 6.89
CA LEU A 51 11.09 -9.80 7.57
C LEU A 51 10.69 -8.55 8.37
N LEU A 52 9.68 -7.83 7.87
CA LEU A 52 9.11 -6.67 8.53
C LEU A 52 8.45 -7.06 9.86
N ASP A 53 8.91 -6.45 10.95
CA ASP A 53 8.21 -6.47 12.23
C ASP A 53 7.05 -5.45 12.18
N PRO A 54 5.77 -5.88 12.25
CA PRO A 54 4.65 -4.95 12.22
C PRO A 54 4.66 -3.93 13.37
N ALA A 55 5.25 -4.27 14.52
CA ALA A 55 5.35 -3.38 15.68
C ALA A 55 6.35 -2.22 15.45
N SER A 56 7.22 -2.35 14.45
CA SER A 56 8.17 -1.28 14.08
C SER A 56 7.52 -0.12 13.29
N ILE A 57 6.29 -0.30 12.82
CA ILE A 57 5.59 0.73 12.03
C ILE A 57 4.87 1.70 12.97
N PRO A 58 5.19 3.01 12.94
CA PRO A 58 4.53 4.00 13.79
C PRO A 58 3.01 4.05 13.58
N GLU A 59 2.23 4.23 14.64
CA GLU A 59 0.78 4.50 14.52
C GLU A 59 0.49 5.81 13.77
N SER A 60 1.43 6.76 13.86
CA SER A 60 1.42 8.05 13.18
C SER A 60 1.98 7.99 11.76
N LEU A 61 2.09 6.80 11.16
CA LEU A 61 2.65 6.63 9.81
C LEU A 61 1.97 7.57 8.82
N GLY A 62 2.77 8.40 8.15
CA GLY A 62 2.37 9.27 7.06
C GLY A 62 2.77 8.68 5.70
N LEU A 63 2.09 9.15 4.66
CA LEU A 63 2.44 8.92 3.26
C LEU A 63 3.11 10.18 2.73
N ASP A 64 4.41 10.18 2.48
CA ASP A 64 5.12 11.38 2.01
C ASP A 64 4.85 11.62 0.53
N GLU A 65 5.01 10.57 -0.28
CA GLU A 65 4.87 10.63 -1.73
C GLU A 65 4.14 9.39 -2.25
N ILE A 66 3.36 9.58 -3.31
CA ILE A 66 2.69 8.49 -4.04
C ILE A 66 2.82 8.76 -5.54
N SER A 67 3.19 7.72 -6.28
CA SER A 67 3.27 7.78 -7.73
C SER A 67 2.82 6.47 -8.35
N ILE A 68 2.38 6.54 -9.60
CA ILE A 68 2.06 5.35 -10.38
C ILE A 68 3.37 4.81 -10.95
N SER A 69 3.59 3.52 -10.78
CA SER A 69 4.71 2.79 -11.38
C SER A 69 4.21 1.96 -12.56
N GLY A 70 4.51 2.44 -13.78
CA GLY A 70 4.02 1.82 -15.01
C GLY A 70 2.50 1.91 -15.11
N ASN A 71 1.85 0.79 -15.42
CA ASN A 71 0.39 0.69 -15.48
C ASN A 71 -0.20 -0.29 -14.45
N TYR A 72 0.59 -0.76 -13.48
CA TYR A 72 0.24 -1.93 -12.68
C TYR A 72 0.34 -1.75 -11.15
N ALA A 73 0.94 -0.66 -10.67
CA ALA A 73 1.18 -0.48 -9.24
C ALA A 73 1.29 0.99 -8.79
N LEU A 74 1.16 1.20 -7.49
CA LEU A 74 1.63 2.39 -6.79
C LEU A 74 3.04 2.15 -6.24
N ARG A 75 3.88 3.17 -6.35
CA ARG A 75 5.05 3.36 -5.47
C ARG A 75 4.65 4.35 -4.39
N ILE A 76 4.91 4.00 -3.13
CA ILE A 76 4.60 4.85 -1.98
C ILE A 76 5.87 5.07 -1.16
N ARG A 77 6.15 6.33 -0.84
CA ARG A 77 7.15 6.72 0.16
C ARG A 77 6.45 7.04 1.46
N TRP A 78 6.92 6.40 2.52
CA TRP A 78 6.34 6.51 3.85
C TRP A 78 7.21 7.36 4.76
N SER A 79 6.60 7.99 5.75
CA SER A 79 7.30 8.85 6.72
C SER A 79 8.25 8.08 7.65
N ASP A 80 8.23 6.75 7.64
CA ASP A 80 9.21 5.88 8.33
C ASP A 80 10.49 5.67 7.50
N SER A 81 10.72 6.52 6.49
CA SER A 81 11.80 6.48 5.49
C SER A 81 11.74 5.34 4.46
N HIS A 82 10.69 4.50 4.48
CA HIS A 82 10.57 3.38 3.56
C HIS A 82 10.01 3.82 2.18
N ASP A 83 10.67 3.43 1.08
CA ASP A 83 10.36 3.93 -0.28
C ASP A 83 10.43 2.87 -1.40
N SER A 84 10.76 1.63 -1.07
CA SER A 84 11.00 0.55 -2.03
C SER A 84 9.76 -0.29 -2.38
N GLY A 85 8.64 -0.08 -1.69
CA GLY A 85 7.42 -0.84 -1.87
C GLY A 85 6.69 -0.52 -3.18
N LEU A 86 6.35 -1.58 -3.94
CA LEU A 86 5.41 -1.52 -5.05
C LEU A 86 4.12 -2.25 -4.67
N PHE A 87 3.00 -1.55 -4.74
CA PHE A 87 1.68 -2.04 -4.39
C PHE A 87 0.88 -2.21 -5.67
N THR A 88 0.81 -3.45 -6.18
CA THR A 88 0.07 -3.73 -7.42
C THR A 88 -1.42 -3.51 -7.24
N TRP A 89 -2.15 -3.24 -8.33
CA TRP A 89 -3.61 -3.07 -8.28
C TRP A 89 -4.31 -4.30 -7.68
N ASP A 90 -3.90 -5.49 -8.10
CA ASP A 90 -4.45 -6.74 -7.59
C ASP A 90 -4.14 -6.90 -6.09
N HIS A 91 -2.92 -6.55 -5.64
CA HIS A 91 -2.57 -6.58 -4.22
C HIS A 91 -3.38 -5.59 -3.38
N LEU A 92 -3.58 -4.37 -3.87
CA LEU A 92 -4.40 -3.37 -3.19
C LEU A 92 -5.88 -3.79 -3.12
N ARG A 93 -6.40 -4.44 -4.17
CA ARG A 93 -7.75 -5.00 -4.16
C ARG A 93 -7.87 -6.16 -3.16
N ASP A 94 -6.90 -7.07 -3.14
CA ASP A 94 -6.84 -8.17 -2.15
C ASP A 94 -6.83 -7.63 -0.72
N LEU A 95 -6.12 -6.54 -0.46
CA LEU A 95 -6.09 -5.91 0.86
C LEU A 95 -7.45 -5.39 1.32
N SER A 96 -8.28 -4.90 0.40
CA SER A 96 -9.63 -4.43 0.75
C SER A 96 -10.62 -5.55 1.07
N GLY A 97 -10.43 -6.76 0.54
CA GLY A 97 -11.28 -7.92 0.84
C GLY A 97 -10.93 -8.64 2.15
N ARG A 98 -9.79 -8.31 2.77
CA ARG A 98 -9.29 -8.94 3.99
C ARG A 98 -9.55 -8.03 5.20
N LEU A 99 -10.78 -8.04 5.71
CA LEU A 99 -11.14 -7.50 7.03
C LEU A 99 -10.86 -8.56 8.11
#